data_AF-A0A955Y875-F1
#
_entry.id   AF-A0A955Y875-F1
#
_cell.length_a   1.000
_cell.length_b   1.000
_cell.length_c   1.000
_cell.angle_alpha   90.00
_cell.angle_beta   90.00
_cell.angle_gamma   90.00
#
_symmetry.space_group_name_H-M   'P 1'
#
loop_
_entity.id
_entity.type
_entity.pdbx_description
1 polymer ?
#
loop_
_entity_poly.entity_id
_entity_poly.type
_entity_poly.pdbx_seq_one_letter_code
_entity_poly.pdbx_strand_id
1 'polypeptide(L)'
;MSPQLEVPVSLLTTDLSDAFPDEVGHLDPILAHFGGEEVFHGPVRTLKCFEDNSLVRELLASPGDGAVLVVDGGGSTRCALVGGNLGALAAANGWAGVIVYGCVRDSVELADCPVGVMALAPHPRKSVKRGEGQVDLEVTFGGVTFAPGSWVYADTDGVIVAPRRLPAE
;
A
#
# COMPACT_ATOMS: atom_id res chain seq x y z
N MET A 1 23.15 -21.85 30.16
CA MET A 1 22.23 -20.98 29.41
C MET A 1 22.93 -20.63 28.12
N SER A 2 22.55 -21.26 27.01
CA SER A 2 23.05 -20.87 25.69
C SER A 2 22.54 -19.47 25.39
N PRO A 3 23.37 -18.54 24.88
CA PRO A 3 22.87 -17.28 24.37
C PRO A 3 21.90 -17.61 23.25
N GLN A 4 20.65 -17.15 23.36
CA GLN A 4 19.73 -17.14 22.23
C GLN A 4 20.40 -16.27 21.17
N LEU A 5 20.80 -16.85 20.03
CA LEU A 5 21.12 -16.05 18.86
C LEU A 5 19.86 -15.23 18.57
N GLU A 6 19.97 -13.91 18.61
CA GLU A 6 18.95 -13.03 18.03
C GLU A 6 18.87 -13.38 16.55
N VAL A 7 17.80 -14.06 16.16
CA VAL A 7 17.51 -14.32 14.76
C VAL A 7 17.14 -12.98 14.14
N PRO A 8 17.79 -12.55 13.04
CA PRO A 8 17.40 -11.32 12.36
C PRO A 8 15.93 -11.43 11.94
N VAL A 9 15.13 -10.41 12.28
CA VAL A 9 13.70 -10.37 11.96
C VAL A 9 13.58 -10.04 10.48
N SER A 10 12.94 -10.91 9.71
CA SER A 10 12.70 -10.67 8.28
C SER A 10 11.63 -9.60 8.06
N LEU A 11 11.50 -9.14 6.81
CA LEU A 11 10.47 -8.18 6.41
C LEU A 11 9.08 -8.80 6.21
N LEU A 12 8.93 -10.11 6.42
CA LEU A 12 7.63 -10.79 6.29
C LEU A 12 6.68 -10.35 7.40
N THR A 13 5.41 -10.19 7.06
CA THR A 13 4.40 -9.64 7.98
C THR A 13 4.16 -10.56 9.17
N THR A 14 4.29 -11.87 9.00
CA THR A 14 4.17 -12.86 10.07
C THR A 14 5.31 -12.74 11.09
N ASP A 15 6.55 -12.66 10.64
CA ASP A 15 7.72 -12.46 11.53
C ASP A 15 7.66 -11.13 12.28
N LEU A 16 7.28 -10.05 11.58
CA LEU A 16 7.11 -8.73 12.20
C LEU A 16 5.96 -8.69 13.20
N SER A 17 4.85 -9.38 12.89
CA SER A 17 3.71 -9.51 13.79
C SER A 17 4.10 -10.24 15.08
N ASP A 18 4.86 -11.32 14.98
CA ASP A 18 5.31 -12.09 16.13
C ASP A 18 6.37 -11.34 16.96
N ALA A 19 7.25 -10.58 16.30
CA ALA A 19 8.31 -9.82 16.97
C ALA A 19 7.81 -8.53 17.65
N PHE A 20 6.76 -7.91 17.13
CA PHE A 20 6.26 -6.60 17.59
C PHE A 20 4.75 -6.57 17.86
N PRO A 21 4.18 -7.53 18.63
CA PRO A 21 2.73 -7.74 18.73
C PRO A 21 1.96 -6.57 19.35
N ASP A 22 2.61 -5.75 20.17
CA ASP A 22 2.00 -4.57 20.82
C ASP A 22 2.24 -3.26 20.05
N GLU A 23 3.08 -3.27 19.00
CA GLU A 23 3.42 -2.06 18.22
C GLU A 23 2.74 -2.01 16.85
N VAL A 24 2.32 -3.15 16.30
CA VAL A 24 1.76 -3.24 14.95
C VAL A 24 0.24 -3.36 14.96
N GLY A 25 -0.40 -2.70 14.00
CA GLY A 25 -1.81 -2.92 13.68
C GLY A 25 -1.95 -3.83 12.46
N HIS A 26 -2.86 -4.79 12.53
CA HIS A 26 -3.17 -5.70 11.42
C HIS A 26 -4.36 -5.17 10.63
N LEU A 27 -4.15 -4.90 9.34
CA LEU A 27 -5.25 -4.60 8.44
C LEU A 27 -6.14 -5.85 8.32
N ASP A 28 -7.46 -5.67 8.36
CA ASP A 28 -8.41 -6.73 8.03
C ASP A 28 -8.06 -7.37 6.67
N PRO A 29 -8.30 -8.68 6.47
CA PRO A 29 -7.92 -9.40 5.25
C PRO A 29 -8.88 -9.10 4.08
N ILE A 30 -8.93 -7.83 3.68
CA ILE A 30 -9.85 -7.29 2.68
C ILE A 30 -9.18 -7.00 1.33
N LEU A 31 -7.85 -7.05 1.28
CA LEU A 31 -7.07 -6.72 0.09
C LEU A 31 -6.52 -7.97 -0.59
N ALA A 32 -6.50 -7.94 -1.91
CA ALA A 32 -5.79 -8.89 -2.76
C ALA A 32 -4.57 -8.22 -3.39
N HIS A 33 -3.58 -9.03 -3.74
CA HIS A 33 -2.36 -8.59 -4.42
C HIS A 33 -2.55 -8.53 -5.94
N PHE A 34 -1.99 -7.50 -6.56
CA PHE A 34 -2.06 -7.24 -8.01
C PHE A 34 -0.74 -6.77 -8.62
N GLY A 35 0.28 -6.48 -7.80
CA GLY A 35 1.57 -5.95 -8.28
C GLY A 35 2.53 -7.07 -8.70
N GLY A 36 3.69 -6.70 -9.22
CA GLY A 36 4.78 -7.65 -9.48
C GLY A 36 5.69 -7.90 -8.27
N GLU A 37 5.70 -7.00 -7.28
CA GLU A 37 6.45 -7.17 -6.03
C GLU A 37 5.53 -7.71 -4.93
N GLU A 38 5.69 -8.98 -4.59
CA GLU A 38 4.88 -9.67 -3.58
C GLU A 38 5.15 -9.16 -2.16
N VAL A 39 6.39 -8.77 -1.86
CA VAL A 39 6.80 -8.22 -0.57
C VAL A 39 7.25 -6.77 -0.75
N PHE A 40 6.62 -5.84 -0.04
CA PHE A 40 6.98 -4.43 -0.10
C PHE A 40 6.69 -3.72 1.22
N HIS A 41 7.47 -2.67 1.50
CA HIS A 41 7.32 -1.89 2.71
C HIS A 41 7.86 -0.47 2.50
N GLY A 42 7.49 0.45 3.38
CA GLY A 42 8.00 1.81 3.30
C GLY A 42 7.29 2.81 4.20
N PRO A 43 7.80 4.05 4.28
CA PRO A 43 7.08 5.15 4.90
C PRO A 43 5.77 5.43 4.16
N VAL A 44 4.72 5.73 4.91
CA VAL A 44 3.38 5.96 4.36
C VAL A 44 3.25 7.40 3.83
N ARG A 45 2.72 7.51 2.62
CA ARG A 45 2.08 8.72 2.07
C ARG A 45 0.60 8.41 1.89
N THR A 46 -0.29 9.30 2.28
CA THR A 46 -1.73 9.04 2.21
C THR A 46 -2.42 9.93 1.18
N LEU A 47 -3.47 9.39 0.57
CA LEU A 47 -4.40 10.13 -0.25
C LEU A 47 -5.82 9.69 0.08
N LYS A 48 -6.67 10.63 0.46
CA LYS A 48 -8.11 10.42 0.55
C LYS A 48 -8.80 11.00 -0.68
N CYS A 49 -9.52 10.16 -1.41
CA CYS A 49 -10.31 10.60 -2.57
C CYS A 49 -11.57 9.72 -2.73
N PHE A 50 -12.43 10.07 -3.68
CA PHE A 50 -13.61 9.27 -3.96
C PHE A 50 -13.90 9.22 -5.46
N GLU A 51 -13.60 8.07 -6.06
CA GLU A 51 -13.81 7.77 -7.48
C GLU A 51 -13.13 8.77 -8.45
N ASP A 52 -12.07 9.39 -7.97
CA ASP A 52 -11.23 10.33 -8.70
C ASP A 52 -9.77 9.96 -8.52
N ASN A 53 -9.05 9.70 -9.61
CA ASN A 53 -7.64 9.34 -9.60
C ASN A 53 -6.69 10.45 -10.06
N SER A 54 -7.17 11.69 -10.10
CA SER A 54 -6.38 12.86 -10.51
C SER A 54 -5.14 13.01 -9.62
N LEU A 55 -5.33 13.05 -8.29
CA LEU A 55 -4.23 13.17 -7.34
C LEU A 55 -3.43 11.86 -7.17
N VAL A 56 -4.04 10.69 -7.42
CA VAL A 56 -3.30 9.41 -7.46
C VAL A 56 -2.20 9.50 -8.52
N ARG A 57 -2.56 9.93 -9.74
CA ARG A 57 -1.59 10.08 -10.82
C ARG A 57 -0.52 11.13 -10.50
N GLU A 58 -0.93 12.26 -9.93
CA GLU A 58 -0.01 13.35 -9.58
C GLU A 58 1.05 12.90 -8.58
N LEU A 59 0.64 12.21 -7.52
CA LEU A 59 1.56 11.67 -6.51
C LEU A 59 2.49 10.60 -7.09
N LEU A 60 1.96 9.65 -7.86
CA LEU A 60 2.78 8.60 -8.47
C LEU A 60 3.76 9.13 -9.52
N ALA A 61 3.52 10.32 -10.07
CA ALA A 61 4.47 11.02 -10.95
C ALA A 61 5.60 11.75 -10.21
N SER A 62 5.50 11.86 -8.87
CA SER A 62 6.55 12.42 -8.03
C SER A 62 7.50 11.32 -7.51
N PRO A 63 8.75 11.66 -7.12
CA PRO A 63 9.66 10.70 -6.51
C PRO A 63 9.03 9.99 -5.31
N GLY A 64 9.02 8.67 -5.34
CA GLY A 64 8.46 7.83 -4.28
C GLY A 64 9.43 7.62 -3.11
N ASP A 65 10.74 7.66 -3.35
CA ASP A 65 11.79 7.48 -2.33
C ASP A 65 11.57 6.23 -1.44
N GLY A 66 11.05 5.15 -2.02
CA GLY A 66 10.71 3.91 -1.31
C GLY A 66 9.45 3.99 -0.44
N ALA A 67 8.65 5.05 -0.55
CA ALA A 67 7.37 5.18 0.14
C ALA A 67 6.30 4.24 -0.42
N VAL A 68 5.26 4.00 0.37
CA VAL A 68 4.03 3.33 -0.04
C VAL A 68 2.90 4.36 -0.06
N LEU A 69 2.23 4.47 -1.21
CA LEU A 69 1.05 5.32 -1.35
C LEU A 69 -0.18 4.55 -0.84
N VAL A 70 -0.79 5.04 0.23
CA VAL A 70 -2.05 4.51 0.78
C VAL A 70 -3.21 5.38 0.33
N VAL A 71 -4.07 4.83 -0.53
CA VAL A 71 -5.22 5.51 -1.12
C VAL A 71 -6.50 5.07 -0.41
N ASP A 72 -7.08 5.93 0.41
CA ASP A 72 -8.46 5.80 0.87
C ASP A 72 -9.41 6.27 -0.25
N GLY A 73 -9.89 5.31 -1.04
CA GLY A 73 -10.89 5.51 -2.09
C GLY A 73 -12.34 5.41 -1.61
N GLY A 74 -12.56 5.37 -0.30
CA GLY A 74 -13.86 5.13 0.32
C GLY A 74 -14.40 3.71 0.10
N GLY A 75 -13.55 2.76 -0.28
CA GLY A 75 -13.93 1.36 -0.48
C GLY A 75 -14.86 1.14 -1.68
N SER A 76 -14.94 2.12 -2.60
CA SER A 76 -15.82 2.01 -3.75
C SER A 76 -15.38 0.90 -4.69
N THR A 77 -16.33 0.05 -5.05
CA THR A 77 -16.17 -1.01 -6.05
C THR A 77 -16.79 -0.64 -7.41
N ARG A 78 -17.14 0.63 -7.63
CA ARG A 78 -17.84 1.08 -8.85
C ARG A 78 -16.90 1.52 -9.97
N CYS A 79 -15.62 1.78 -9.66
CA CYS A 79 -14.58 2.13 -10.61
C CYS A 79 -13.18 1.89 -10.06
N ALA A 80 -12.20 1.78 -10.94
CA ALA A 80 -10.79 1.65 -10.59
C ALA A 80 -10.09 3.01 -10.38
N LEU A 81 -9.23 3.06 -9.37
CA LEU A 81 -8.36 4.21 -9.08
C LEU A 81 -6.95 4.03 -9.67
N VAL A 82 -6.44 2.80 -9.67
CA VAL A 82 -5.12 2.45 -10.22
C VAL A 82 -5.29 1.43 -11.36
N GLY A 83 -4.45 1.55 -12.39
CA GLY A 83 -4.34 0.57 -13.48
C GLY A 83 -2.91 0.49 -14.00
N GLY A 84 -2.65 -0.33 -15.02
CA GLY A 84 -1.31 -0.70 -15.49
C GLY A 84 -0.38 0.50 -15.69
N ASN A 85 -0.83 1.52 -16.42
CA ASN A 85 -0.07 2.77 -16.62
C ASN A 85 0.33 3.49 -15.31
N LEU A 86 -0.51 3.43 -14.27
CA LEU A 86 -0.19 4.03 -12.98
C LEU A 86 0.73 3.14 -12.15
N GLY A 87 0.62 1.82 -12.25
CA GLY A 87 1.60 0.88 -11.66
C GLY A 87 2.99 1.07 -12.25
N ALA A 88 3.10 1.11 -13.58
CA ALA A 88 4.35 1.39 -14.28
C ALA A 88 4.94 2.75 -13.92
N LEU A 89 4.09 3.78 -13.76
CA LEU A 89 4.51 5.11 -13.32
C LEU A 89 5.03 5.10 -11.88
N ALA A 90 4.39 4.36 -10.97
CA ALA A 90 4.83 4.21 -9.59
C ALA A 90 6.22 3.57 -9.53
N ALA A 91 6.39 2.44 -10.22
CA ALA A 91 7.67 1.75 -10.34
C ALA A 91 8.77 2.67 -10.90
N ALA A 92 8.48 3.38 -12.00
CA ALA A 92 9.44 4.27 -12.65
C ALA A 92 9.89 5.44 -11.75
N ASN A 93 9.07 5.85 -10.77
CA ASN A 93 9.40 6.93 -9.83
C ASN A 93 9.87 6.43 -8.45
N GLY A 94 10.15 5.13 -8.30
CA GLY A 94 10.74 4.58 -7.07
C GLY A 94 9.78 4.48 -5.88
N TRP A 95 8.49 4.31 -6.14
CA TRP A 95 7.54 3.91 -5.10
C TRP A 95 7.74 2.43 -4.75
N ALA A 96 7.71 2.09 -3.46
CA ALA A 96 7.77 0.70 -3.03
C ALA A 96 6.44 -0.03 -3.26
N GLY A 97 5.33 0.69 -3.12
CA GLY A 97 4.01 0.10 -3.35
C GLY A 97 2.85 1.09 -3.36
N VAL A 98 1.68 0.58 -3.71
CA VAL A 98 0.40 1.29 -3.68
C VAL A 98 -0.66 0.39 -3.03
N ILE A 99 -1.23 0.85 -1.92
CA ILE A 99 -2.35 0.20 -1.24
C ILE A 99 -3.61 1.01 -1.54
N VAL A 100 -4.66 0.35 -2.06
CA VAL A 100 -5.88 1.02 -2.51
C VAL A 100 -7.08 0.45 -1.75
N TYR A 101 -7.66 1.24 -0.85
CA TYR A 101 -9.00 0.97 -0.33
C TYR A 101 -10.06 1.35 -1.38
N GLY A 102 -10.17 0.51 -2.40
CA GLY A 102 -10.94 0.69 -3.62
C GLY A 102 -10.55 -0.34 -4.67
N CYS A 103 -10.99 -0.15 -5.92
CA CYS A 103 -10.65 -1.06 -7.01
C CYS A 103 -9.44 -0.64 -7.85
N VAL A 104 -8.86 -1.63 -8.52
CA VAL A 104 -7.85 -1.48 -9.58
C VAL A 104 -8.37 -1.99 -10.91
N ARG A 105 -7.59 -1.87 -11.98
CA ARG A 105 -7.87 -2.48 -13.29
C ARG A 105 -6.58 -2.83 -14.01
N ASP A 106 -6.69 -3.42 -15.19
CA ASP A 106 -5.54 -3.83 -16.00
C ASP A 106 -4.61 -4.75 -15.18
N SER A 107 -5.20 -5.69 -14.43
CA SER A 107 -4.50 -6.51 -13.43
C SER A 107 -3.36 -7.35 -14.00
N VAL A 108 -3.46 -7.76 -15.27
CA VAL A 108 -2.37 -8.45 -15.97
C VAL A 108 -1.16 -7.54 -16.12
N GLU A 109 -1.37 -6.28 -16.52
CA GLU A 109 -0.28 -5.30 -16.64
C GLU A 109 0.30 -4.92 -15.28
N LEU A 110 -0.54 -4.83 -14.24
CA LEU A 110 -0.09 -4.55 -12.87
C LEU A 110 0.82 -5.66 -12.33
N ALA A 111 0.52 -6.92 -12.62
CA ALA A 111 1.31 -8.07 -12.20
C ALA A 111 2.73 -8.07 -12.82
N ASP A 112 2.92 -7.39 -13.95
CA ASP A 112 4.23 -7.24 -14.60
C ASP A 112 4.99 -5.98 -14.11
N CYS A 113 4.39 -5.13 -13.27
CA CYS A 113 5.02 -3.91 -12.77
C CYS A 113 5.89 -4.22 -11.52
N PRO A 114 7.18 -3.82 -11.48
CA PRO A 114 8.04 -4.04 -10.32
C PRO A 114 7.74 -3.02 -9.20
N VAL A 115 6.52 -3.11 -8.65
CA VAL A 115 6.00 -2.34 -7.52
C VAL A 115 4.92 -3.16 -6.83
N GLY A 116 4.79 -3.01 -5.51
CA GLY A 116 3.70 -3.65 -4.77
C GLY A 116 2.37 -2.99 -5.07
N VAL A 117 1.31 -3.77 -5.32
CA VAL A 117 -0.04 -3.22 -5.48
C VAL A 117 -1.03 -4.10 -4.75
N MET A 118 -1.76 -3.55 -3.79
CA MET A 118 -2.85 -4.25 -3.09
C MET A 118 -4.14 -3.44 -3.14
N ALA A 119 -5.26 -4.11 -3.37
CA ALA A 119 -6.56 -3.46 -3.51
C ALA A 119 -7.73 -4.38 -3.18
N LEU A 120 -8.95 -3.85 -3.09
CA LEU A 120 -10.14 -4.65 -2.78
C LEU A 120 -10.49 -5.66 -3.91
N ALA A 121 -10.47 -5.20 -5.17
CA ALA A 121 -10.90 -5.99 -6.32
C ALA A 121 -10.51 -5.33 -7.66
N PRO A 122 -10.47 -6.09 -8.77
CA PRO A 122 -10.42 -5.49 -10.10
C PRO A 122 -11.80 -4.96 -10.53
N HIS A 123 -11.84 -3.86 -11.28
CA HIS A 123 -13.05 -3.30 -11.88
C HIS A 123 -12.73 -2.59 -13.21
N PRO A 124 -13.39 -2.91 -14.35
CA PRO A 124 -12.97 -2.42 -15.67
C PRO A 124 -13.18 -0.92 -15.89
N ARG A 125 -14.18 -0.32 -15.23
CA ARG A 125 -14.51 1.11 -15.38
C ARG A 125 -13.43 2.00 -14.75
N LYS A 126 -12.93 2.98 -15.50
CA LYS A 126 -12.07 4.06 -14.97
C LYS A 126 -12.85 5.00 -14.04
N SER A 127 -12.15 5.54 -13.04
CA SER A 127 -12.57 6.72 -12.27
C SER A 127 -12.74 7.96 -13.15
N VAL A 128 -13.33 9.00 -12.57
CA VAL A 128 -13.38 10.32 -13.21
C VAL A 128 -12.13 11.13 -12.84
N LYS A 129 -11.99 12.31 -13.45
CA LYS A 129 -10.88 13.23 -13.17
C LYS A 129 -11.43 14.63 -12.91
N ARG A 130 -11.76 14.93 -11.66
CA ARG A 130 -12.26 16.24 -11.19
C ARG A 130 -11.16 17.04 -10.49
N GLY A 131 -10.05 16.39 -10.10
CA GLY A 131 -8.96 17.03 -9.36
C GLY A 131 -9.20 17.05 -7.85
N GLU A 132 -10.07 16.17 -7.35
CA GLU A 132 -10.48 16.17 -5.94
C GLU A 132 -9.67 15.16 -5.11
N GLY A 133 -9.39 15.54 -3.87
CA GLY A 133 -8.79 14.67 -2.85
C GLY A 133 -8.00 15.46 -1.82
N GLN A 134 -7.52 14.77 -0.79
CA GLN A 134 -6.76 15.34 0.31
C GLN A 134 -5.51 14.47 0.54
N VAL A 135 -4.35 15.10 0.52
CA VAL A 135 -3.04 14.44 0.58
C VAL A 135 -2.47 14.57 2.00
N ASP A 136 -1.77 13.54 2.46
CA ASP A 136 -1.03 13.52 3.73
C ASP A 136 -1.91 13.84 4.96
N LEU A 137 -3.11 13.26 4.98
CA LEU A 137 -3.99 13.19 6.15
C LEU A 137 -4.11 11.76 6.67
N GLU A 138 -4.45 11.59 7.95
CA GLU A 138 -4.75 10.27 8.48
C GLU A 138 -5.96 9.65 7.76
N VAL A 139 -5.84 8.36 7.40
CA VAL A 139 -6.92 7.58 6.79
C VAL A 139 -7.11 6.27 7.55
N THR A 140 -8.35 5.87 7.75
CA THR A 140 -8.70 4.70 8.57
C THR A 140 -9.61 3.77 7.77
N PHE A 141 -9.17 2.53 7.57
CA PHE A 141 -9.97 1.45 6.97
C PHE A 141 -9.39 0.09 7.41
N GLY A 142 -10.23 -0.95 7.36
CA GLY A 142 -9.82 -2.31 7.73
C GLY A 142 -9.21 -2.42 9.13
N GLY A 143 -9.78 -1.72 10.11
CA GLY A 143 -9.34 -1.80 11.51
C GLY A 143 -8.09 -1.02 11.89
N VAL A 144 -7.37 -0.41 10.94
CA VAL A 144 -6.12 0.34 11.20
C VAL A 144 -6.19 1.78 10.68
N THR A 145 -5.31 2.62 11.23
CA THR A 145 -5.11 4.00 10.76
C THR A 145 -3.73 4.14 10.15
N PHE A 146 -3.68 4.67 8.93
CA PHE A 146 -2.48 5.04 8.22
C PHE A 146 -2.26 6.53 8.38
N ALA A 147 -1.11 6.92 8.94
CA ALA A 147 -0.76 8.30 9.21
C ALA A 147 0.54 8.65 8.48
N PRO A 148 0.72 9.88 7.97
CA PRO A 148 2.02 10.32 7.49
C PRO A 148 3.10 10.11 8.56
N GLY A 149 4.20 9.45 8.19
CA GLY A 149 5.28 9.09 9.11
C GLY A 149 5.17 7.68 9.71
N SER A 150 4.01 7.03 9.62
CA SER A 150 3.90 5.59 9.89
C SER A 150 4.61 4.79 8.80
N TRP A 151 4.85 3.52 9.09
CA TRP A 151 5.41 2.55 8.16
C TRP A 151 4.40 1.46 7.88
N VAL A 152 4.43 0.94 6.66
CA VAL A 152 3.64 -0.22 6.27
C VAL A 152 4.55 -1.32 5.79
N TYR A 153 4.16 -2.55 6.08
CA TYR A 153 4.77 -3.77 5.57
C TYR A 153 3.65 -4.62 5.00
N ALA A 154 3.86 -5.14 3.80
CA ALA A 154 2.86 -5.89 3.07
C ALA A 154 3.51 -7.06 2.36
N ASP A 155 2.85 -8.20 2.45
CA ASP A 155 3.15 -9.39 1.68
C ASP A 155 1.85 -10.12 1.30
N THR A 156 1.96 -11.38 0.87
CA THR A 156 0.81 -12.20 0.49
C THR A 156 -0.09 -12.58 1.67
N ASP A 157 0.40 -12.53 2.91
CA ASP A 157 -0.37 -12.88 4.11
C ASP A 157 -1.22 -11.69 4.59
N GLY A 158 -0.73 -10.46 4.40
CA GLY A 158 -1.51 -9.28 4.71
C GLY A 158 -0.73 -7.98 4.74
N VAL A 159 -1.28 -7.01 5.47
CA VAL A 159 -0.69 -5.69 5.67
C VAL A 159 -0.64 -5.38 7.15
N ILE A 160 0.52 -4.98 7.64
CA ILE A 160 0.70 -4.44 8.99
C ILE A 160 1.16 -2.99 8.95
N VAL A 161 0.70 -2.21 9.92
CA VAL A 161 1.04 -0.79 10.09
C VAL A 161 1.80 -0.62 11.40
N ALA A 162 2.94 0.07 11.34
CA ALA A 162 3.75 0.39 12.50
C ALA A 162 3.91 1.93 12.62
N PRO A 163 4.02 2.49 13.84
CA PRO A 163 4.20 3.93 14.03
C PRO A 163 5.56 4.45 13.53
N ARG A 164 6.52 3.57 13.23
CA ARG A 164 7.89 3.86 12.80
C ARG A 164 8.45 2.68 12.00
N ARG A 165 9.63 2.88 11.40
CA ARG A 165 10.42 1.76 10.85
C ARG A 165 10.76 0.76 11.97
N LEU A 166 10.44 -0.50 11.74
CA LEU A 166 10.85 -1.64 12.55
C LEU A 166 12.29 -2.06 12.18
N PRO A 167 13.12 -2.51 13.15
CA PRO A 167 14.47 -2.99 12.91
C PRO A 167 14.42 -4.42 12.33
N ALA A 168 14.21 -4.50 11.01
CA ALA A 168 14.16 -5.75 10.25
C ALA A 168 15.12 -5.68 9.05
N GLU A 169 15.66 -6.83 8.65
CA GLU A 169 16.66 -7.00 7.59
C GLU A 169 16.25 -8.02 6.53
#